data_AF-A0A2I2FE68-F1
#
_entry.id   AF-A0A2I2FE68-F1
#
_cell.length_a   1.000
_cell.length_b   1.000
_cell.length_c   1.000
_cell.angle_alpha   90.00
_cell.angle_beta   90.00
_cell.angle_gamma   90.00
#
_symmetry.space_group_name_H-M   'P 1'
#
loop_
_entity.id
_entity.type
_entity.pdbx_description
1 polymer ?
#
loop_
_entity_poly.entity_id
_entity_poly.type
_entity_poly.pdbx_seq_one_letter_code
_entity_poly.pdbx_strand_id
1 'polypeptide(L)'
;MTLIVGGRAHHRATDPVARILDISRGAVKGDLRTEIVEGLQADPAQLPSLLLWDDDGLRLFNRLAQSEPYYLGRKEGEILKKHVAAIAAQIPAGTVIIELGCGDLYKTRLILSALEQQRRAVSYLALDVSAQELSASLDALEQEFVGAAYVDIRGLHGTYDDCVHWIAQGAPLRKHVTFLWMGNSMTNGGFDGAQSVLRDAAAACKRSGLGAQFLVSCDACQDPVRLMAAYDAAALPLRDFILHGLDSANRVLGRIVFQPADWTVYTQYDAKHSMVDVSYTPIRELVFHVEDGRPPVSLQPGAKVRAITSGKWSPQQMDAVAHGAHLQIERTWMDDDQIYGRCNDILGGLDDAS
;
A
#
# COMPACT_ATOMS: atom_id res chain seq x y z
N MET A 1 30.20 40.04 -22.42
CA MET A 1 30.56 40.22 -20.99
C MET A 1 29.27 40.52 -20.27
N THR A 2 28.74 39.53 -19.55
CA THR A 2 27.40 39.61 -18.96
C THR A 2 27.49 39.09 -17.54
N LEU A 3 27.34 40.01 -16.58
CA LEU A 3 27.24 39.74 -15.16
C LEU A 3 25.79 39.42 -14.79
N ILE A 4 25.59 38.42 -13.95
CA ILE A 4 24.34 38.23 -13.19
C ILE A 4 24.62 38.70 -11.76
N VAL A 5 23.91 39.75 -11.34
CA VAL A 5 23.94 40.27 -9.97
C VAL A 5 23.07 39.35 -9.10
N GLY A 6 23.72 38.60 -8.21
CA GLY A 6 23.03 37.75 -7.25
C GLY A 6 22.40 38.58 -6.13
N GLY A 7 21.08 38.65 -6.10
CA GLY A 7 20.35 39.00 -4.89
C GLY A 7 20.59 37.91 -3.84
N ARG A 8 21.11 38.29 -2.68
CA ARG A 8 21.18 37.39 -1.52
C ARG A 8 19.76 36.91 -1.21
N ALA A 9 19.48 35.65 -1.52
CA ALA A 9 18.34 34.96 -0.94
C ALA A 9 18.59 34.90 0.57
N HIS A 10 17.82 35.66 1.33
CA HIS A 10 17.72 35.44 2.76
C HIS A 10 17.20 34.02 2.95
N HIS A 11 18.05 33.13 3.47
CA HIS A 11 17.60 31.94 4.17
C HIS A 11 16.75 32.40 5.35
N ARG A 12 15.44 32.54 5.14
CA ARG A 12 14.48 32.47 6.22
C ARG A 12 14.57 31.04 6.74
N ALA A 13 14.98 30.91 8.00
CA ALA A 13 14.76 29.70 8.78
C ALA A 13 13.28 29.31 8.57
N THR A 14 13.06 28.19 7.89
CA THR A 14 11.74 27.58 7.80
C THR A 14 11.35 27.18 9.20
N ASP A 15 10.15 27.58 9.64
CA ASP A 15 9.46 26.95 10.78
C ASP A 15 9.66 25.43 10.72
N PRO A 16 9.82 24.73 11.84
CA PRO A 16 9.97 23.28 11.84
C PRO A 16 8.64 22.68 11.37
N VAL A 17 8.48 22.52 10.06
CA VAL A 17 7.41 21.75 9.46
C VAL A 17 7.43 20.39 10.14
N ALA A 18 6.29 20.00 10.70
CA ALA A 18 6.16 18.78 11.47
C ALA A 18 6.80 17.59 10.74
N ARG A 19 7.54 16.77 11.49
CA ARG A 19 8.19 15.57 10.99
C ARG A 19 7.19 14.61 10.34
N ILE A 20 6.04 14.44 11.00
CA ILE A 20 4.87 13.73 10.50
C ILE A 20 3.75 14.75 10.37
N LEU A 21 3.19 14.87 9.17
CA LEU A 21 2.00 15.67 8.92
C LEU A 21 0.77 14.76 8.96
N ASP A 22 -0.14 15.02 9.90
CA ASP A 22 -1.45 14.36 9.92
C ASP A 22 -2.35 14.98 8.86
N ILE A 23 -2.74 14.17 7.88
CA ILE A 23 -3.66 14.52 6.80
C ILE A 23 -5.00 13.78 6.93
N SER A 24 -5.18 13.00 8.00
CA SER A 24 -6.36 12.19 8.21
C SER A 24 -7.60 13.07 8.44
N ARG A 25 -8.73 12.66 7.87
CA ARG A 25 -10.00 13.42 8.00
C ARG A 25 -10.81 13.07 9.27
N GLY A 26 -10.20 12.41 10.27
CA GLY A 26 -10.82 12.09 11.56
C GLY A 26 -12.01 11.09 11.54
N ALA A 27 -12.52 10.71 10.37
CA ALA A 27 -13.70 9.86 10.19
C ALA A 27 -13.43 8.35 10.34
N VAL A 28 -12.16 7.92 10.35
CA VAL A 28 -11.74 6.52 10.18
C VAL A 28 -12.40 5.54 11.18
N LYS A 29 -12.62 5.93 12.44
CA LYS A 29 -13.24 5.03 13.44
C LYS A 29 -14.76 4.88 13.28
N GLY A 30 -15.47 5.94 12.88
CA GLY A 30 -16.91 5.88 12.62
C GLY A 30 -17.22 5.10 11.34
N ASP A 31 -16.31 5.19 10.37
CA ASP A 31 -16.36 4.46 9.10
C ASP A 31 -16.20 2.95 9.34
N LEU A 32 -15.16 2.53 10.07
CA LEU A 32 -14.87 1.10 10.28
C LEU A 32 -15.99 0.31 10.95
N ARG A 33 -16.71 0.90 11.91
CA ARG A 33 -17.88 0.24 12.51
C ARG A 33 -18.95 -0.03 11.46
N THR A 34 -19.22 0.97 10.63
CA THR A 34 -20.22 0.90 9.56
C THR A 34 -19.79 -0.14 8.52
N GLU A 35 -18.52 -0.12 8.10
CA GLU A 35 -17.93 -1.09 7.18
C GLU A 35 -18.01 -2.53 7.69
N ILE A 36 -17.80 -2.78 8.99
CA ILE A 36 -17.98 -4.12 9.58
C ILE A 36 -19.43 -4.59 9.44
N VAL A 37 -20.40 -3.73 9.77
CA VAL A 37 -21.83 -4.08 9.73
C VAL A 37 -22.28 -4.32 8.29
N GLU A 38 -21.95 -3.41 7.38
CA GLU A 38 -22.34 -3.50 5.96
C GLU A 38 -21.61 -4.65 5.27
N GLY A 39 -20.33 -4.85 5.55
CA GLY A 39 -19.52 -5.93 4.99
C GLY A 39 -20.05 -7.32 5.35
N LEU A 40 -20.56 -7.52 6.57
CA LEU A 40 -21.19 -8.78 6.97
C LEU A 40 -22.57 -9.02 6.35
N GLN A 41 -23.22 -7.98 5.84
CA GLN A 41 -24.51 -8.05 5.14
C GLN A 41 -24.35 -8.14 3.63
N ALA A 42 -23.16 -7.86 3.11
CA ALA A 42 -22.84 -7.96 1.69
C ALA A 42 -22.84 -9.41 1.20
N ASP A 43 -23.01 -9.57 -0.12
CA ASP A 43 -22.81 -10.84 -0.81
C ASP A 43 -21.78 -10.64 -1.94
N PRO A 44 -20.53 -11.15 -1.78
CA PRO A 44 -20.05 -11.96 -0.67
C PRO A 44 -19.78 -11.15 0.61
N ALA A 45 -19.94 -11.78 1.78
CA ALA A 45 -19.62 -11.17 3.07
C ALA A 45 -18.12 -10.90 3.21
N GLN A 46 -17.75 -9.78 3.83
CA GLN A 46 -16.37 -9.37 4.04
C GLN A 46 -16.19 -8.53 5.31
N LEU A 47 -14.97 -8.51 5.85
CA LEU A 47 -14.57 -7.55 6.86
C LEU A 47 -13.50 -6.61 6.29
N PRO A 48 -13.46 -5.34 6.74
CA PRO A 48 -12.51 -4.38 6.22
C PRO A 48 -11.07 -4.80 6.56
N SER A 49 -10.19 -4.80 5.57
CA SER A 49 -8.80 -5.22 5.73
C SER A 49 -8.01 -4.32 6.68
N LEU A 50 -8.46 -3.08 6.90
CA LEU A 50 -7.89 -2.14 7.87
C LEU A 50 -7.85 -2.70 9.30
N LEU A 51 -8.70 -3.67 9.63
CA LEU A 51 -8.68 -4.39 10.91
C LEU A 51 -7.39 -5.20 11.14
N LEU A 52 -6.64 -5.49 10.08
CA LEU A 52 -5.40 -6.28 10.15
C LEU A 52 -4.15 -5.44 10.36
N TRP A 53 -4.23 -4.11 10.30
CA TRP A 53 -3.06 -3.22 10.16
C TRP A 53 -2.85 -2.29 11.36
N ASP A 54 -3.28 -2.69 12.56
CA ASP A 54 -2.76 -2.07 13.78
C ASP A 54 -1.37 -2.63 14.13
N ASP A 55 -0.74 -2.12 15.19
CA ASP A 55 0.64 -2.44 15.56
C ASP A 55 0.86 -3.95 15.78
N ASP A 56 -0.12 -4.65 16.39
CA ASP A 56 -0.06 -6.09 16.61
C ASP A 56 -0.21 -6.88 15.31
N GLY A 57 -1.12 -6.42 14.44
CA GLY A 57 -1.32 -6.99 13.11
C GLY A 57 -0.09 -6.86 12.23
N LEU A 58 0.57 -5.70 12.25
CA LEU A 58 1.82 -5.47 11.51
C LEU A 58 2.94 -6.40 12.00
N ARG A 59 3.08 -6.59 13.31
CA ARG A 59 4.04 -7.54 13.88
C ARG A 59 3.79 -8.98 13.39
N LEU A 60 2.52 -9.40 13.32
CA LEU A 60 2.15 -10.71 12.78
C LEU A 60 2.43 -10.82 11.28
N PHE A 61 2.13 -9.78 10.52
CA PHE A 61 2.45 -9.72 9.09
C PHE A 61 3.96 -9.79 8.84
N ASN A 62 4.78 -9.09 9.62
CA ASN A 62 6.24 -9.13 9.46
C ASN A 62 6.81 -10.55 9.68
N ARG A 63 6.23 -11.32 10.61
CA ARG A 63 6.58 -12.75 10.78
C ARG A 63 6.17 -13.60 9.57
N LEU A 64 5.01 -13.33 8.98
CA LEU A 64 4.58 -13.97 7.73
C LEU A 64 5.53 -13.62 6.59
N ALA A 65 5.84 -12.34 6.41
CA ALA A 65 6.70 -11.84 5.34
C ALA A 65 8.13 -12.41 5.37
N GLN A 66 8.61 -12.80 6.55
CA GLN A 66 9.91 -13.46 6.73
C GLN A 66 9.87 -14.98 6.50
N SER A 67 8.69 -15.57 6.37
CA SER A 67 8.55 -17.02 6.17
C SER A 67 9.07 -17.45 4.79
N GLU A 68 9.78 -18.56 4.72
CA GLU A 68 10.39 -19.04 3.48
C GLU A 68 9.35 -19.23 2.36
N PRO A 69 8.18 -19.85 2.57
CA PRO A 69 7.19 -19.98 1.50
C PRO A 69 6.60 -18.64 1.02
N TYR A 70 6.62 -17.59 1.84
CA TYR A 70 6.12 -16.25 1.48
C TYR A 70 7.18 -15.46 0.69
N TYR A 71 7.29 -15.76 -0.60
CA TYR A 71 8.40 -15.29 -1.44
C TYR A 71 8.34 -13.82 -1.87
N LEU A 72 7.18 -13.16 -1.78
CA LEU A 72 6.88 -11.89 -2.46
C LEU A 72 7.92 -10.80 -2.13
N GLY A 73 8.14 -10.53 -0.84
CA GLY A 73 9.09 -9.50 -0.40
C GLY A 73 10.55 -9.79 -0.80
N ARG A 74 10.94 -11.08 -0.84
CA ARG A 74 12.30 -11.47 -1.26
C ARG A 74 12.49 -11.22 -2.75
N LYS A 75 11.54 -11.64 -3.58
CA LYS A 75 11.59 -11.42 -5.03
C LYS A 75 11.58 -9.93 -5.38
N GLU A 76 10.76 -9.13 -4.72
CA GLU A 76 10.79 -7.67 -4.88
C GLU A 76 12.16 -7.08 -4.53
N GLY A 77 12.74 -7.52 -3.41
CA GLY A 77 14.06 -7.09 -2.97
C GLY A 77 15.19 -7.47 -3.94
N GLU A 78 15.11 -8.64 -4.58
CA GLU A 78 16.05 -9.08 -5.62
C GLU A 78 16.02 -8.15 -6.84
N ILE A 79 14.82 -7.81 -7.32
CA ILE A 79 14.62 -6.90 -8.45
C ILE A 79 15.20 -5.53 -8.13
N LEU A 80 14.86 -4.98 -6.96
CA LEU A 80 15.39 -3.69 -6.52
C LEU A 80 16.91 -3.74 -6.45
N LYS A 81 17.52 -4.72 -5.78
CA LYS A 81 19.00 -4.82 -5.71
C LYS A 81 19.65 -4.87 -7.10
N LYS A 82 19.03 -5.56 -8.06
CA LYS A 82 19.56 -5.70 -9.43
C LYS A 82 19.37 -4.44 -10.28
N HIS A 83 18.27 -3.71 -10.09
CA HIS A 83 17.84 -2.65 -11.00
C HIS A 83 17.72 -1.26 -10.38
N VAL A 84 17.97 -1.08 -9.08
CA VAL A 84 17.69 0.18 -8.36
C VAL A 84 18.43 1.38 -8.96
N ALA A 85 19.64 1.21 -9.48
CA ALA A 85 20.34 2.30 -10.15
C ALA A 85 19.58 2.77 -11.41
N ALA A 86 19.04 1.84 -12.20
CA ALA A 86 18.25 2.17 -13.39
C ALA A 86 16.88 2.76 -13.02
N ILE A 87 16.22 2.23 -11.98
CA ILE A 87 14.95 2.74 -11.45
C ILE A 87 15.15 4.17 -10.91
N ALA A 88 16.13 4.38 -10.05
CA ALA A 88 16.45 5.69 -9.49
C ALA A 88 16.81 6.69 -10.59
N ALA A 89 17.36 6.25 -11.73
CA ALA A 89 17.63 7.09 -12.90
C ALA A 89 16.35 7.54 -13.66
N GLN A 90 15.19 6.93 -13.42
CA GLN A 90 13.91 7.36 -14.01
C GLN A 90 13.12 8.34 -13.12
N ILE A 91 13.32 8.34 -11.81
CA ILE A 91 12.58 9.20 -10.86
C ILE A 91 12.99 10.67 -11.00
N PRO A 92 12.15 11.61 -11.47
CA PRO A 92 12.54 12.99 -11.76
C PRO A 92 13.25 13.70 -10.59
N ALA A 93 14.33 14.42 -10.89
CA ALA A 93 15.02 15.20 -9.85
C ALA A 93 14.12 16.36 -9.39
N GLY A 94 14.08 16.60 -8.09
CA GLY A 94 13.22 17.61 -7.45
C GLY A 94 11.78 17.14 -7.19
N THR A 95 11.45 15.88 -7.47
CA THR A 95 10.12 15.33 -7.20
C THR A 95 9.88 15.16 -5.69
N VAL A 96 8.61 15.20 -5.29
CA VAL A 96 8.18 14.64 -4.01
C VAL A 96 7.83 13.17 -4.24
N ILE A 97 8.46 12.27 -3.49
CA ILE A 97 8.14 10.85 -3.50
C ILE A 97 7.10 10.61 -2.41
N ILE A 98 5.95 10.01 -2.73
CA ILE A 98 4.94 9.61 -1.74
C ILE A 98 4.81 8.10 -1.78
N GLU A 99 5.15 7.40 -0.71
CA GLU A 99 4.99 5.95 -0.63
C GLU A 99 3.66 5.57 0.02
N LEU A 100 2.79 4.92 -0.75
CA LEU A 100 1.47 4.47 -0.34
C LEU A 100 1.59 3.17 0.47
N GLY A 101 1.48 3.27 1.80
CA GLY A 101 1.61 2.14 2.71
C GLY A 101 3.07 1.74 2.86
N CYS A 102 3.79 2.47 3.70
CA CYS A 102 5.25 2.43 3.72
C CYS A 102 5.85 1.21 4.44
N GLY A 103 5.09 0.57 5.34
CA GLY A 103 5.51 -0.65 6.02
C GLY A 103 6.87 -0.53 6.71
N ASP A 104 7.76 -1.50 6.48
CA ASP A 104 9.08 -1.58 7.13
C ASP A 104 10.19 -0.76 6.44
N LEU A 105 9.88 -0.03 5.36
CA LEU A 105 10.79 0.83 4.60
C LEU A 105 12.05 0.15 4.03
N TYR A 106 12.20 -1.18 4.12
CA TYR A 106 13.42 -1.87 3.69
C TYR A 106 13.69 -1.68 2.19
N LYS A 107 12.62 -1.73 1.38
CA LYS A 107 12.67 -1.53 -0.08
C LYS A 107 12.96 -0.07 -0.43
N THR A 108 12.30 0.83 0.27
CA THR A 108 12.42 2.27 0.16
C THR A 108 13.86 2.72 0.38
N ARG A 109 14.54 2.17 1.38
CA ARG A 109 15.94 2.47 1.66
C ARG A 109 16.84 2.23 0.44
N LEU A 110 16.57 1.18 -0.35
CA LEU A 110 17.36 0.88 -1.55
C LEU A 110 17.22 1.99 -2.58
N ILE A 111 15.98 2.42 -2.84
CA ILE A 111 15.66 3.48 -3.80
C ILE A 111 16.26 4.81 -3.35
N LEU A 112 16.03 5.21 -2.09
CA LEU A 112 16.57 6.47 -1.54
C LEU A 112 18.10 6.48 -1.55
N SER A 113 18.75 5.36 -1.23
CA SER A 113 20.22 5.24 -1.28
C SER A 113 20.75 5.46 -2.70
N ALA A 114 20.08 4.89 -3.71
CA ALA A 114 20.47 5.08 -5.09
C ALA A 114 20.24 6.53 -5.58
N LEU A 115 19.16 7.18 -5.13
CA LEU A 115 18.90 8.60 -5.42
C LEU A 115 19.96 9.51 -4.81
N GLU A 116 20.35 9.27 -3.56
CA GLU A 116 21.44 9.99 -2.88
C GLU A 116 22.77 9.79 -3.60
N GLN A 117 23.13 8.56 -3.95
CA GLN A 117 24.35 8.25 -4.71
C GLN A 117 24.38 8.94 -6.08
N GLN A 118 23.22 9.03 -6.74
CA GLN A 118 23.06 9.72 -8.02
C GLN A 118 22.88 11.24 -7.87
N ARG A 119 22.95 11.78 -6.65
CA ARG A 119 22.79 13.21 -6.34
C ARG A 119 21.46 13.79 -6.83
N ARG A 120 20.39 12.99 -6.76
CA ARG A 120 19.05 13.37 -7.21
C ARG A 120 18.26 13.88 -6.02
N ALA A 121 18.08 15.19 -5.97
CA ALA A 121 17.34 15.82 -4.89
C ALA A 121 15.87 15.35 -4.86
N VAL A 122 15.38 14.84 -3.74
CA VAL A 122 13.99 14.40 -3.54
C VAL A 122 13.52 14.73 -2.12
N SER A 123 12.20 14.94 -1.96
CA SER A 123 11.55 14.88 -0.63
C SER A 123 10.69 13.63 -0.59
N TYR A 124 11.01 12.71 0.30
CA TYR A 124 10.30 11.46 0.52
C TYR A 124 9.29 11.60 1.66
N LEU A 125 8.05 11.18 1.38
CA LEU A 125 6.92 11.21 2.29
C LEU A 125 6.40 9.76 2.47
N ALA A 126 6.65 9.18 3.64
CA ALA A 126 6.09 7.88 4.03
C ALA A 126 4.62 8.05 4.45
N LEU A 127 3.67 7.47 3.72
CA LEU A 127 2.25 7.48 4.08
C LEU A 127 1.86 6.18 4.78
N ASP A 128 1.34 6.28 5.99
CA ASP A 128 0.80 5.14 6.73
C ASP A 128 -0.38 5.53 7.64
N VAL A 129 -1.17 4.53 8.05
CA VAL A 129 -2.33 4.67 8.94
C VAL A 129 -1.97 4.51 10.42
N SER A 130 -0.88 3.81 10.75
CA SER A 130 -0.36 3.72 12.12
C SER A 130 0.66 4.84 12.39
N ALA A 131 0.28 5.82 13.21
CA ALA A 131 1.16 6.91 13.60
C ALA A 131 2.39 6.42 14.39
N GLN A 132 2.24 5.38 15.21
CA GLN A 132 3.32 4.83 16.02
C GLN A 132 4.36 4.13 15.14
N GLU A 133 3.91 3.23 14.26
CA GLU A 133 4.80 2.50 13.35
C GLU A 133 5.44 3.43 12.33
N LEU A 134 4.68 4.41 11.81
CA LEU A 134 5.24 5.46 10.96
C LEU A 134 6.39 6.20 11.67
N SER A 135 6.23 6.58 12.94
CA SER A 135 7.30 7.23 13.70
C SER A 135 8.52 6.32 13.90
N ALA A 136 8.31 5.05 14.23
CA ALA A 136 9.40 4.09 14.47
C ALA A 136 10.18 3.76 13.18
N SER A 137 9.47 3.54 12.07
CA SER A 137 10.08 3.29 10.76
C SER A 137 10.86 4.51 10.27
N LEU A 138 10.33 5.73 10.47
CA LEU A 138 11.05 6.97 10.15
C LEU A 138 12.31 7.14 11.02
N ASP A 139 12.28 6.79 12.31
CA ASP A 139 13.46 6.90 13.18
C ASP A 139 14.61 6.06 12.62
N ALA A 140 14.32 4.80 12.27
CA ALA A 140 15.31 3.89 11.70
C ALA A 140 15.86 4.42 10.35
N LEU A 141 14.98 4.88 9.46
CA LEU A 141 15.38 5.37 8.15
C LEU A 141 16.20 6.66 8.25
N GLU A 142 15.79 7.63 9.07
CA GLU A 142 16.51 8.89 9.26
C GLU A 142 17.93 8.66 9.79
N GLN A 143 18.13 7.68 10.69
CA GLN A 143 19.48 7.32 11.16
C GLN A 143 20.38 6.79 10.04
N GLU A 144 19.84 6.02 9.09
CA GLU A 144 20.60 5.53 7.93
C GLU A 144 20.97 6.66 6.95
N PHE A 145 20.20 7.75 6.92
CA PHE A 145 20.37 8.89 6.02
C PHE A 145 20.95 10.14 6.71
N VAL A 146 21.54 10.00 7.90
CA VAL A 146 22.26 11.10 8.56
C VAL A 146 23.38 11.61 7.64
N GLY A 147 23.31 12.90 7.28
CA GLY A 147 24.28 13.54 6.38
C GLY A 147 23.95 13.41 4.89
N ALA A 148 22.81 12.83 4.52
CA ALA A 148 22.31 12.86 3.16
C ALA A 148 22.11 14.32 2.70
N ALA A 149 22.55 14.62 1.49
CA ALA A 149 22.50 15.97 0.91
C ALA A 149 21.35 16.15 -0.09
N TYR A 150 20.81 15.04 -0.61
CA TYR A 150 19.82 15.02 -1.68
C TYR A 150 18.50 14.39 -1.25
N VAL A 151 18.43 13.69 -0.12
CA VAL A 151 17.21 13.06 0.37
C VAL A 151 16.70 13.74 1.65
N ASP A 152 15.49 14.30 1.60
CA ASP A 152 14.73 14.80 2.75
C ASP A 152 13.61 13.80 3.08
N ILE A 153 13.50 13.34 4.34
CA ILE A 153 12.57 12.28 4.77
C ILE A 153 11.54 12.87 5.73
N ARG A 154 10.25 12.54 5.52
CA ARG A 154 9.14 12.93 6.39
C ARG A 154 8.02 11.88 6.37
N GLY A 155 7.07 12.02 7.29
CA GLY A 155 5.86 11.19 7.33
C GLY A 155 4.58 11.94 6.94
N LEU A 156 3.61 11.19 6.43
CA LEU A 156 2.22 11.55 6.27
C LEU A 156 1.37 10.52 7.02
N HIS A 157 0.56 10.98 7.97
CA HIS A 157 -0.38 10.11 8.67
C HIS A 157 -1.77 10.23 8.05
N GLY A 158 -2.29 9.14 7.48
CA GLY A 158 -3.59 9.12 6.82
C GLY A 158 -3.77 7.94 5.85
N THR A 159 -4.93 7.88 5.21
CA THR A 159 -5.24 6.88 4.18
C THR A 159 -4.79 7.32 2.78
N TYR A 160 -4.88 6.42 1.80
CA TYR A 160 -4.64 6.77 0.39
C TYR A 160 -5.59 7.87 -0.09
N ASP A 161 -6.86 7.79 0.30
CA ASP A 161 -7.88 8.78 -0.05
C ASP A 161 -7.61 10.14 0.60
N ASP A 162 -7.13 10.14 1.84
CA ASP A 162 -6.69 11.37 2.51
C ASP A 162 -5.53 12.03 1.76
N CYS A 163 -4.57 11.23 1.27
CA CYS A 163 -3.47 11.73 0.45
C CYS A 163 -3.95 12.32 -0.88
N VAL A 164 -4.84 11.63 -1.60
CA VAL A 164 -5.43 12.15 -2.84
C VAL A 164 -6.18 13.45 -2.58
N HIS A 165 -6.97 13.50 -1.50
CA HIS A 165 -7.70 14.70 -1.11
C HIS A 165 -6.76 15.85 -0.76
N TRP A 166 -5.73 15.61 0.06
CA TRP A 166 -4.74 16.59 0.45
C TRP A 166 -4.03 17.21 -0.76
N ILE A 167 -3.61 16.38 -1.73
CA ILE A 167 -3.02 16.87 -2.98
C ILE A 167 -4.00 17.75 -3.74
N ALA A 168 -5.25 17.32 -3.89
CA ALA A 168 -6.29 18.04 -4.62
C ALA A 168 -6.68 19.39 -3.99
N GLN A 169 -6.44 19.57 -2.69
CA GLN A 169 -6.66 20.83 -1.97
C GLN A 169 -5.47 21.81 -2.09
N GLY A 170 -4.49 21.52 -2.94
CA GLY A 170 -3.33 22.38 -3.15
C GLY A 170 -2.25 22.19 -2.09
N ALA A 171 -1.96 20.94 -1.73
CA ALA A 171 -0.82 20.58 -0.90
C ALA A 171 0.46 21.33 -1.34
N PRO A 172 1.33 21.75 -0.40
CA PRO A 172 2.53 22.55 -0.70
C PRO A 172 3.66 21.69 -1.30
N LEU A 173 3.35 21.01 -2.41
CA LEU A 173 4.22 20.08 -3.12
C LEU A 173 4.99 20.79 -4.24
N ARG A 174 6.17 20.26 -4.57
CA ARG A 174 6.92 20.69 -5.77
C ARG A 174 6.20 20.19 -7.03
N LYS A 175 6.57 20.72 -8.20
CA LYS A 175 5.94 20.52 -9.52
C LYS A 175 5.66 19.07 -9.97
N HIS A 176 6.17 18.07 -9.27
CA HIS A 176 6.07 16.66 -9.65
C HIS A 176 5.99 15.75 -8.43
N VAL A 177 5.09 14.75 -8.48
CA VAL A 177 4.93 13.72 -7.47
C VAL A 177 5.22 12.35 -8.08
N THR A 178 6.10 11.56 -7.44
CA THR A 178 6.32 10.15 -7.77
C THR A 178 5.74 9.29 -6.66
N PHE A 179 4.68 8.55 -6.94
CA PHE A 179 4.07 7.62 -6.00
C PHE A 179 4.82 6.28 -6.00
N LEU A 180 5.20 5.77 -4.84
CA LEU A 180 5.65 4.38 -4.69
C LEU A 180 4.48 3.54 -4.17
N TRP A 181 4.16 2.44 -4.84
CA TRP A 181 3.13 1.50 -4.38
C TRP A 181 3.62 0.06 -4.50
N MET A 182 4.40 -0.33 -3.50
CA MET A 182 5.22 -1.54 -3.50
C MET A 182 4.59 -2.68 -2.67
N GLY A 183 5.15 -3.88 -2.75
CA GLY A 183 4.73 -5.04 -1.93
C GLY A 183 3.47 -5.75 -2.40
N ASN A 184 3.13 -5.68 -3.70
CA ASN A 184 1.91 -6.24 -4.27
C ASN A 184 0.59 -5.64 -3.70
N SER A 185 0.67 -4.60 -2.86
CA SER A 185 -0.46 -4.03 -2.12
C SER A 185 -1.51 -3.40 -3.04
N MET A 186 -1.12 -2.91 -4.23
CA MET A 186 -2.04 -2.37 -5.23
C MET A 186 -3.12 -3.37 -5.66
N THR A 187 -2.84 -4.67 -5.53
CA THR A 187 -3.72 -5.72 -6.03
C THR A 187 -4.85 -6.08 -5.09
N ASN A 188 -4.77 -5.65 -3.83
CA ASN A 188 -5.71 -6.03 -2.77
C ASN A 188 -7.12 -5.47 -3.00
N GLY A 189 -7.26 -4.43 -3.84
CA GLY A 189 -8.55 -3.86 -4.26
C GLY A 189 -9.09 -4.43 -5.58
N GLY A 190 -8.42 -5.43 -6.17
CA GLY A 190 -8.72 -5.87 -7.53
C GLY A 190 -8.40 -4.81 -8.60
N PHE A 191 -8.82 -5.06 -9.83
CA PHE A 191 -8.57 -4.17 -10.97
C PHE A 191 -9.17 -2.78 -10.75
N ASP A 192 -10.45 -2.71 -10.36
CA ASP A 192 -11.18 -1.45 -10.20
C ASP A 192 -10.60 -0.59 -9.08
N GLY A 193 -10.23 -1.21 -7.95
CA GLY A 193 -9.59 -0.51 -6.83
C GLY A 193 -8.23 0.08 -7.22
N ALA A 194 -7.39 -0.71 -7.89
CA ALA A 194 -6.10 -0.22 -8.39
C ALA A 194 -6.26 0.91 -9.41
N GLN A 195 -7.19 0.75 -10.36
CA GLN A 195 -7.48 1.78 -11.36
C GLN A 195 -7.99 3.07 -10.73
N SER A 196 -8.85 2.99 -9.71
CA SER A 196 -9.34 4.19 -9.02
C SER A 196 -8.22 4.94 -8.33
N VAL A 197 -7.43 4.27 -7.49
CA VAL A 197 -6.34 4.93 -6.75
C VAL A 197 -5.35 5.61 -7.71
N LEU A 198 -4.93 4.91 -8.78
CA LEU A 198 -4.03 5.46 -9.78
C LEU A 198 -4.63 6.69 -10.51
N ARG A 199 -5.87 6.56 -10.99
CA ARG A 199 -6.57 7.63 -11.70
C ARG A 199 -6.82 8.84 -10.81
N ASP A 200 -7.26 8.62 -9.58
CA ASP A 200 -7.64 9.68 -8.65
C ASP A 200 -6.41 10.44 -8.16
N ALA A 201 -5.29 9.75 -7.90
CA ALA A 201 -4.00 10.37 -7.59
C ALA A 201 -3.45 11.20 -8.77
N ALA A 202 -3.50 10.65 -9.99
CA ALA A 202 -3.10 11.39 -11.19
C ALA A 202 -3.98 12.63 -11.43
N ALA A 203 -5.29 12.49 -11.27
CA ALA A 203 -6.24 13.59 -11.40
C ALA A 203 -6.03 14.67 -10.32
N ALA A 204 -5.74 14.28 -9.08
CA ALA A 204 -5.40 15.22 -8.00
C ALA A 204 -4.14 16.02 -8.32
N CYS A 205 -3.07 15.37 -8.79
CA CYS A 205 -1.86 16.04 -9.24
C CYS A 205 -2.16 17.03 -10.36
N LYS A 206 -2.89 16.60 -11.39
CA LYS A 206 -3.28 17.45 -12.53
C LYS A 206 -4.06 18.70 -12.08
N ARG A 207 -5.06 18.54 -11.20
CA ARG A 207 -5.85 19.67 -10.66
C ARG A 207 -4.98 20.69 -9.92
N SER A 208 -3.90 20.23 -9.29
CA SER A 208 -2.95 21.08 -8.56
C SER A 208 -1.77 21.55 -9.42
N GLY A 209 -1.79 21.32 -10.74
CA GLY A 209 -0.73 21.73 -11.66
C GLY A 209 0.58 20.95 -11.49
N LEU A 210 0.49 19.72 -10.97
CA LEU A 210 1.62 18.82 -10.71
C LEU A 210 1.69 17.72 -11.79
N GLY A 211 2.89 17.32 -12.17
CA GLY A 211 3.11 16.05 -12.87
C GLY A 211 2.98 14.87 -11.90
N ALA A 212 2.53 13.74 -12.42
CA ALA A 212 2.41 12.50 -11.65
C ALA A 212 3.24 11.39 -12.30
N GLN A 213 4.00 10.69 -11.48
CA GLN A 213 4.60 9.41 -11.79
C GLN A 213 4.23 8.37 -10.76
N PHE A 214 4.20 7.11 -11.16
CA PHE A 214 4.03 5.99 -10.24
C PHE A 214 5.17 5.00 -10.45
N LEU A 215 5.61 4.35 -9.38
CA LEU A 215 6.45 3.17 -9.36
C LEU A 215 5.70 2.11 -8.54
N VAL A 216 5.12 1.14 -9.22
CA VAL A 216 4.24 0.14 -8.61
C VAL A 216 4.88 -1.25 -8.63
N SER A 217 4.42 -2.18 -7.79
CA SER A 217 4.85 -3.58 -7.87
C SER A 217 3.64 -4.51 -7.90
N CYS A 218 3.77 -5.60 -8.64
CA CYS A 218 2.77 -6.65 -8.72
C CYS A 218 3.45 -8.02 -8.76
N ASP A 219 2.83 -8.98 -8.10
CA ASP A 219 3.11 -10.40 -8.18
C ASP A 219 2.44 -10.95 -9.44
N ALA A 220 3.17 -11.67 -10.28
CA ALA A 220 2.69 -12.25 -11.54
C ALA A 220 2.62 -13.78 -11.49
N CYS A 221 2.92 -14.41 -10.35
CA CYS A 221 2.99 -15.85 -10.23
C CYS A 221 1.63 -16.52 -10.53
N GLN A 222 1.63 -17.48 -11.46
CA GLN A 222 0.45 -18.27 -11.81
C GLN A 222 0.52 -19.73 -11.33
N ASP A 223 1.59 -20.10 -10.61
CA ASP A 223 1.77 -21.48 -10.11
C ASP A 223 0.93 -21.70 -8.85
N PRO A 224 -0.16 -22.49 -8.92
CA PRO A 224 -1.04 -22.69 -7.78
C PRO A 224 -0.33 -23.34 -6.59
N VAL A 225 0.69 -24.17 -6.82
CA VAL A 225 1.40 -24.85 -5.72
C VAL A 225 2.21 -23.83 -4.93
N ARG A 226 2.97 -22.97 -5.61
CA ARG A 226 3.73 -21.90 -4.98
C ARG A 226 2.82 -20.88 -4.28
N LEU A 227 1.71 -20.50 -4.92
CA LEU A 227 0.73 -19.60 -4.34
C LEU A 227 0.10 -20.19 -3.08
N MET A 228 -0.36 -21.44 -3.13
CA MET A 228 -0.96 -22.06 -1.96
C MET A 228 0.03 -22.26 -0.81
N ALA A 229 1.30 -22.55 -1.11
CA ALA A 229 2.35 -22.63 -0.09
C ALA A 229 2.63 -21.26 0.57
N ALA A 230 2.63 -20.18 -0.21
CA ALA A 230 2.83 -18.83 0.31
C ALA A 230 1.67 -18.35 1.22
N TYR A 231 0.47 -18.89 1.04
CA TYR A 231 -0.72 -18.50 1.80
C TYR A 231 -1.30 -19.68 2.62
N ASP A 232 -0.45 -20.63 3.01
CA ASP A 232 -0.86 -21.78 3.82
C ASP A 232 -1.05 -21.35 5.29
N ALA A 233 -2.30 -21.16 5.69
CA ALA A 233 -2.65 -20.77 7.05
C ALA A 233 -2.36 -21.85 8.12
N ALA A 234 -2.15 -23.10 7.73
CA ALA A 234 -1.78 -24.18 8.65
C ALA A 234 -0.26 -24.24 8.88
N ALA A 235 0.54 -23.90 7.87
CA ALA A 235 2.01 -23.94 7.95
C ALA A 235 2.64 -22.61 8.36
N LEU A 236 1.96 -21.49 8.15
CA LEU A 236 2.49 -20.13 8.32
C LEU A 236 1.72 -19.35 9.41
N PRO A 237 2.32 -18.28 9.97
CA PRO A 237 1.62 -17.39 10.90
C PRO A 237 0.50 -16.56 10.24
N LEU A 238 0.08 -16.89 9.00
CA LEU A 238 -1.05 -16.30 8.31
C LEU A 238 -2.35 -16.47 9.11
N ARG A 239 -2.57 -17.62 9.75
CA ARG A 239 -3.76 -17.82 10.59
C ARG A 239 -3.83 -16.80 11.73
N ASP A 240 -2.73 -16.62 12.44
CA ASP A 240 -2.65 -15.68 13.56
C ASP A 240 -2.89 -14.25 13.06
N PHE A 241 -2.25 -13.86 11.95
CA PHE A 241 -2.44 -12.56 11.31
C PHE A 241 -3.89 -12.30 10.91
N ILE A 242 -4.55 -13.26 10.26
CA ILE A 242 -5.93 -13.09 9.83
C ILE A 242 -6.87 -13.04 11.03
N LEU A 243 -6.80 -14.02 11.95
CA LEU A 243 -7.70 -14.07 13.11
C LEU A 243 -7.57 -12.86 14.04
N HIS A 244 -6.41 -12.21 14.09
CA HIS A 244 -6.22 -10.94 14.78
C HIS A 244 -7.22 -9.86 14.32
N GLY A 245 -7.61 -9.85 13.04
CA GLY A 245 -8.63 -8.94 12.52
C GLY A 245 -9.99 -9.06 13.23
N LEU A 246 -10.35 -10.24 13.76
CA LEU A 246 -11.56 -10.43 14.55
C LEU A 246 -11.43 -9.77 15.94
N ASP A 247 -10.25 -9.84 16.55
CA ASP A 247 -9.97 -9.16 17.81
C ASP A 247 -9.95 -7.65 17.63
N SER A 248 -9.39 -7.15 16.53
CA SER A 248 -9.47 -5.75 16.12
C SER A 248 -10.92 -5.31 15.92
N ALA A 249 -11.74 -6.13 15.27
CA ALA A 249 -13.17 -5.84 15.09
C ALA A 249 -13.89 -5.72 16.45
N ASN A 250 -13.60 -6.61 17.41
CA ASN A 250 -14.15 -6.51 18.77
C ASN A 250 -13.76 -5.18 19.45
N ARG A 251 -12.50 -4.73 19.28
CA ARG A 251 -12.04 -3.43 19.81
C ARG A 251 -12.78 -2.26 19.17
N VAL A 252 -12.95 -2.25 17.85
CA VAL A 252 -13.71 -1.22 17.11
C VAL A 252 -15.19 -1.19 17.54
N LEU A 253 -15.79 -2.36 17.74
CA LEU A 253 -17.19 -2.50 18.18
C LEU A 253 -17.37 -2.19 19.67
N GLY A 254 -16.30 -2.19 20.46
CA GLY A 254 -16.33 -1.95 21.91
C GLY A 254 -16.97 -3.09 22.71
N ARG A 255 -17.12 -4.27 22.10
CA ARG A 255 -17.72 -5.47 22.70
C ARG A 255 -17.21 -6.73 22.00
N ILE A 256 -17.29 -7.87 22.70
CA ILE A 256 -16.90 -9.17 22.13
C ILE A 256 -18.07 -9.68 21.27
N VAL A 257 -17.93 -9.60 19.95
CA VAL A 257 -18.86 -10.17 18.96
C VAL A 257 -18.27 -11.43 18.35
N PHE A 258 -16.98 -11.41 18.04
CA PHE A 258 -16.26 -12.54 17.45
C PHE A 258 -15.45 -13.26 18.52
N GLN A 259 -15.62 -14.58 18.65
CA GLN A 259 -14.77 -15.41 19.49
C GLN A 259 -13.78 -16.14 18.57
N PRO A 260 -12.46 -15.82 18.56
CA PRO A 260 -11.52 -16.40 17.60
C PRO A 260 -11.50 -17.94 17.55
N ALA A 261 -11.83 -18.61 18.65
CA ALA A 261 -11.94 -20.07 18.73
C ALA A 261 -13.05 -20.67 17.84
N ASP A 262 -14.03 -19.86 17.45
CA ASP A 262 -15.13 -20.26 16.56
C ASP A 262 -14.77 -20.15 15.06
N TRP A 263 -13.57 -19.66 14.74
CA TRP A 263 -13.14 -19.36 13.38
C TRP A 263 -11.86 -20.10 12.99
N THR A 264 -11.78 -20.43 11.71
CA THR A 264 -10.55 -20.84 11.04
C THR A 264 -10.33 -19.96 9.81
N VAL A 265 -9.21 -20.19 9.13
CA VAL A 265 -8.82 -19.43 7.94
C VAL A 265 -8.81 -20.36 6.75
N TYR A 266 -9.45 -19.92 5.68
CA TYR A 266 -9.49 -20.63 4.41
C TYR A 266 -8.84 -19.77 3.32
N THR A 267 -7.86 -20.34 2.64
CA THR A 267 -7.19 -19.73 1.48
C THR A 267 -7.61 -20.47 0.22
N GLN A 268 -7.85 -19.73 -0.86
CA GLN A 268 -8.02 -20.29 -2.20
C GLN A 268 -7.30 -19.44 -3.24
N TYR A 269 -6.89 -20.07 -4.33
CA TYR A 269 -6.47 -19.39 -5.54
C TYR A 269 -7.56 -19.49 -6.60
N ASP A 270 -8.14 -18.35 -6.97
CA ASP A 270 -9.03 -18.21 -8.12
C ASP A 270 -8.20 -17.92 -9.37
N ALA A 271 -7.91 -18.98 -10.13
CA ALA A 271 -7.15 -18.88 -11.37
C ALA A 271 -7.86 -18.06 -12.46
N LYS A 272 -9.20 -17.95 -12.42
CA LYS A 272 -9.97 -17.18 -13.42
C LYS A 272 -9.77 -15.68 -13.24
N HIS A 273 -9.71 -15.22 -12.00
CA HIS A 273 -9.49 -13.82 -11.67
C HIS A 273 -8.03 -13.51 -11.29
N SER A 274 -7.16 -14.53 -11.32
CA SER A 274 -5.76 -14.48 -10.90
C SER A 274 -5.62 -13.83 -9.52
N MET A 275 -6.31 -14.40 -8.53
CA MET A 275 -6.50 -13.80 -7.22
C MET A 275 -6.38 -14.86 -6.13
N VAL A 276 -5.62 -14.59 -5.08
CA VAL A 276 -5.70 -15.34 -3.84
C VAL A 276 -6.76 -14.68 -2.95
N ASP A 277 -7.78 -15.43 -2.53
CA ASP A 277 -8.72 -15.00 -1.48
C ASP A 277 -8.34 -15.69 -0.17
N VAL A 278 -8.30 -14.91 0.91
CA VAL A 278 -8.18 -15.42 2.28
C VAL A 278 -9.44 -15.01 3.04
N SER A 279 -10.11 -15.97 3.66
CA SER A 279 -11.40 -15.79 4.33
C SER A 279 -11.38 -16.32 5.76
N TYR A 280 -12.10 -15.66 6.64
CA TYR A 280 -12.58 -16.25 7.89
C TYR A 280 -13.66 -17.28 7.56
N THR A 281 -13.60 -18.43 8.20
CA THR A 281 -14.66 -19.45 8.09
C THR A 281 -15.06 -19.96 9.47
N PRO A 282 -16.35 -19.93 9.82
CA PRO A 282 -16.80 -20.41 11.11
C PRO A 282 -16.76 -21.95 11.13
N ILE A 283 -16.33 -22.54 12.24
CA ILE A 283 -16.24 -24.00 12.38
C ILE A 283 -17.56 -24.64 12.81
N ARG A 284 -18.54 -23.82 13.21
CA ARG A 284 -19.89 -24.20 13.62
C ARG A 284 -20.87 -23.13 13.15
N GLU A 285 -22.17 -23.39 13.31
CA GLU A 285 -23.17 -22.35 13.06
C GLU A 285 -22.99 -21.21 14.07
N LEU A 286 -22.97 -19.98 13.55
CA LEU A 286 -22.87 -18.75 14.33
C LEU A 286 -24.07 -17.86 14.06
N VAL A 287 -24.73 -17.42 15.12
CA VAL A 287 -25.77 -16.39 15.09
C VAL A 287 -25.38 -15.33 16.10
N PHE A 288 -25.14 -14.11 15.64
CA PHE A 288 -24.66 -13.01 16.51
C PHE A 288 -25.17 -11.66 16.04
N HIS A 289 -25.23 -10.71 16.98
CA HIS A 289 -25.59 -9.32 16.70
C HIS A 289 -24.34 -8.44 16.69
N VAL A 290 -24.07 -7.81 15.55
CA VAL A 290 -22.95 -6.87 15.41
C VAL A 290 -23.27 -5.53 16.06
N GLU A 291 -24.51 -5.07 15.90
CA GLU A 291 -25.03 -3.82 16.45
C GLU A 291 -26.49 -3.97 16.90
N ASP A 292 -26.90 -3.20 17.91
CA ASP A 292 -28.25 -3.24 18.46
C ASP A 292 -29.26 -2.66 17.44
N GLY A 293 -30.43 -3.29 17.33
CA GLY A 293 -31.45 -2.88 16.36
C GLY A 293 -31.20 -3.32 14.91
N ARG A 294 -30.05 -3.95 14.61
CA ARG A 294 -29.81 -4.63 13.33
C ARG A 294 -30.21 -6.12 13.42
N PRO A 295 -30.67 -6.72 12.30
CA PRO A 295 -30.89 -8.17 12.24
C PRO A 295 -29.63 -8.96 12.62
N PRO A 296 -29.77 -10.15 13.24
CA PRO A 296 -28.62 -11.00 13.52
C PRO A 296 -27.96 -11.45 12.22
N VAL A 297 -26.64 -11.55 12.24
CA VAL A 297 -25.87 -12.23 11.20
C VAL A 297 -25.93 -13.73 11.51
N SER A 298 -26.28 -14.54 10.50
CA SER A 298 -26.29 -15.99 10.59
C SER A 298 -25.33 -16.58 9.58
N LEU A 299 -24.33 -17.31 10.04
CA LEU A 299 -23.32 -17.95 9.22
C LEU A 299 -23.31 -19.46 9.47
N GLN A 300 -23.43 -20.23 8.39
CA GLN A 300 -23.30 -21.68 8.42
C GLN A 300 -21.83 -22.10 8.53
N PRO A 301 -21.51 -23.28 9.08
CA PRO A 301 -20.15 -23.81 9.09
C PRO A 301 -19.52 -23.77 7.69
N GLY A 302 -18.29 -23.26 7.60
CA GLY A 302 -17.58 -23.14 6.32
C GLY A 302 -18.02 -21.98 5.42
N ALA A 303 -18.99 -21.16 5.83
CA ALA A 303 -19.30 -19.90 5.12
C ALA A 303 -18.06 -19.01 5.06
N LYS A 304 -17.84 -18.33 3.92
CA LYS A 304 -16.65 -17.50 3.70
C LYS A 304 -17.00 -16.05 3.99
N VAL A 305 -16.31 -15.46 4.97
CA VAL A 305 -16.25 -14.02 5.17
C VAL A 305 -14.87 -13.57 4.73
N ARG A 306 -14.77 -12.82 3.62
CA ARG A 306 -13.48 -12.40 3.06
C ARG A 306 -12.72 -11.52 4.04
N ALA A 307 -11.44 -11.81 4.21
CA ALA A 307 -10.51 -11.02 5.02
C ALA A 307 -9.65 -10.13 4.12
N ILE A 308 -8.95 -10.74 3.17
CA ILE A 308 -8.10 -10.06 2.18
C ILE A 308 -8.16 -10.78 0.85
N THR A 309 -7.79 -10.05 -0.19
CA THR A 309 -7.46 -10.61 -1.50
C THR A 309 -6.06 -10.17 -1.88
N SER A 310 -5.42 -10.92 -2.78
CA SER A 310 -4.10 -10.57 -3.31
C SER A 310 -4.01 -11.02 -4.76
N GLY A 311 -3.99 -10.06 -5.67
CA GLY A 311 -3.95 -10.30 -7.10
C GLY A 311 -2.59 -10.80 -7.54
N LYS A 312 -2.61 -11.58 -8.63
CA LYS A 312 -1.49 -12.23 -9.30
C LYS A 312 -1.52 -11.86 -10.77
N TRP A 313 -1.14 -10.64 -11.11
CA TRP A 313 -1.43 -10.09 -12.44
C TRP A 313 -0.27 -10.26 -13.40
N SER A 314 -0.58 -10.85 -14.56
CA SER A 314 0.34 -10.91 -15.69
C SER A 314 0.69 -9.50 -16.21
N PRO A 315 1.75 -9.37 -17.03
CA PRO A 315 2.04 -8.13 -17.73
C PRO A 315 0.80 -7.59 -18.47
N GLN A 316 0.05 -8.41 -19.20
CA GLN A 316 -1.12 -7.95 -19.94
C GLN A 316 -2.24 -7.42 -19.02
N GLN A 317 -2.45 -8.05 -17.86
CA GLN A 317 -3.41 -7.58 -16.87
C GLN A 317 -2.99 -6.23 -16.28
N MET A 318 -1.70 -6.07 -15.96
CA MET A 318 -1.16 -4.78 -15.52
C MET A 318 -1.27 -3.69 -16.60
N ASP A 319 -1.18 -4.05 -17.89
CA ASP A 319 -1.43 -3.09 -18.99
C ASP A 319 -2.87 -2.63 -18.95
N ALA A 320 -3.82 -3.54 -18.77
CA ALA A 320 -5.23 -3.21 -18.64
C ALA A 320 -5.53 -2.31 -17.42
N VAL A 321 -4.85 -2.53 -16.29
CA VAL A 321 -4.93 -1.64 -15.12
C VAL A 321 -4.45 -0.24 -15.48
N ALA A 322 -3.26 -0.10 -16.07
CA ALA A 322 -2.73 1.21 -16.44
C ALA A 322 -3.61 1.93 -17.46
N HIS A 323 -4.04 1.25 -18.53
CA HIS A 323 -4.93 1.83 -19.54
C HIS A 323 -6.27 2.27 -18.94
N GLY A 324 -6.87 1.47 -18.05
CA GLY A 324 -8.11 1.84 -17.34
C GLY A 324 -7.96 3.02 -16.38
N ALA A 325 -6.73 3.30 -15.93
CA ALA A 325 -6.40 4.51 -15.18
C ALA A 325 -6.01 5.71 -16.07
N HIS A 326 -6.04 5.57 -17.40
CA HIS A 326 -5.54 6.53 -18.39
C HIS A 326 -4.03 6.81 -18.28
N LEU A 327 -3.28 5.75 -17.99
CA LEU A 327 -1.85 5.77 -17.77
C LEU A 327 -1.16 4.81 -18.76
N GLN A 328 0.09 5.08 -19.07
CA GLN A 328 0.91 4.22 -19.92
C GLN A 328 2.11 3.71 -19.15
N ILE A 329 2.58 2.52 -19.54
CA ILE A 329 3.70 1.85 -18.91
C ILE A 329 4.94 2.04 -19.79
N GLU A 330 5.96 2.68 -19.24
CA GLU A 330 7.16 3.01 -20.02
C GLU A 330 8.27 1.96 -19.91
N ARG A 331 8.43 1.38 -18.71
CA ARG A 331 9.49 0.42 -18.39
C ARG A 331 8.95 -0.68 -17.50
N THR A 332 9.61 -1.82 -17.51
CA THR A 332 9.29 -2.96 -16.63
C THR A 332 10.58 -3.64 -16.22
N TRP A 333 10.67 -3.99 -14.93
CA TRP A 333 11.72 -4.86 -14.38
C TRP A 333 11.05 -6.04 -13.68
N MET A 334 11.56 -7.24 -13.97
CA MET A 334 11.06 -8.51 -13.44
C MET A 334 12.21 -9.28 -12.81
N ASP A 335 11.89 -10.21 -11.91
CA ASP A 335 12.86 -11.16 -11.40
C ASP A 335 13.26 -12.19 -12.47
N ASP A 336 14.30 -12.98 -12.21
CA ASP A 336 14.80 -13.95 -13.18
C ASP A 336 13.78 -15.06 -13.49
N ASP A 337 12.86 -15.37 -12.56
CA ASP A 337 11.79 -16.34 -12.78
C ASP A 337 10.57 -15.72 -13.50
N GLN A 338 10.55 -14.38 -13.69
CA GLN A 338 9.45 -13.63 -14.31
C GLN A 338 8.10 -13.81 -13.58
N ILE A 339 8.14 -14.02 -12.27
CA ILE A 339 6.98 -14.26 -11.41
C ILE A 339 6.65 -13.06 -10.52
N TYR A 340 7.56 -12.10 -10.39
CA TYR A 340 7.40 -10.94 -9.54
C TYR A 340 8.06 -9.74 -10.22
N GLY A 341 7.52 -8.55 -9.91
CA GLY A 341 8.02 -7.32 -10.45
C GLY A 341 7.23 -6.92 -11.68
N ARG A 342 6.47 -5.85 -11.50
CA ARG A 342 6.18 -4.96 -12.60
C ARG A 342 6.35 -3.52 -12.11
N CYS A 343 7.60 -3.12 -11.87
CA CYS A 343 7.94 -1.71 -11.67
C CYS A 343 7.73 -0.98 -12.97
N ASN A 344 6.66 -0.19 -13.06
CA ASN A 344 6.43 0.71 -14.18
C ASN A 344 6.60 2.12 -13.67
N ASP A 345 7.50 2.89 -14.29
CA ASP A 345 7.34 4.34 -14.32
C ASP A 345 6.07 4.60 -15.14
N ILE A 346 5.04 5.07 -14.47
CA ILE A 346 3.90 5.66 -15.15
C ILE A 346 4.24 7.13 -15.36
N LEU A 347 4.52 7.60 -16.58
CA LEU A 347 4.47 9.04 -16.84
C LEU A 347 3.07 9.41 -17.31
N GLY A 348 2.44 10.33 -16.58
CA GLY A 348 1.21 10.99 -17.01
C GLY A 348 1.47 11.96 -18.15
N GLY A 349 1.54 11.44 -19.38
CA GLY A 349 1.35 12.22 -20.59
C GLY A 349 -0.12 12.21 -20.97
N LEU A 350 -0.86 13.27 -20.64
CA LEU A 350 -1.96 13.65 -21.52
C LEU A 350 -1.28 14.27 -22.73
N ASP A 351 -1.14 13.48 -23.79
CA ASP A 351 -0.97 14.08 -25.10
C ASP A 351 -2.21 14.96 -25.32
N ASP A 352 -1.97 16.26 -25.51
CA ASP A 352 -2.91 17.19 -26.11
C ASP A 352 -3.22 16.68 -27.52
N ALA A 353 -4.16 15.74 -27.63
CA ALA A 353 -4.82 15.43 -28.88
C ALA A 353 -5.85 16.55 -29.14
N SER A 354 -5.35 17.55 -29.88
CA SER A 354 -6.07 18.49 -30.78
C SER A 354 -7.59 18.59 -30.68
#